data_AF-A0A5Q3QAX7-F1
#
_entry.id   AF-A0A5Q3QAX7-F1
#
_cell.length_a   1.000
_cell.length_b   1.000
_cell.length_c   1.000
_cell.angle_alpha   90.00
_cell.angle_beta   90.00
_cell.angle_gamma   90.00
#
_symmetry.space_group_name_H-M   'P 1'
#
loop_
_entity.id
_entity.type
_entity.pdbx_description
1 polymer ?
#
loop_
_entity_poly.entity_id
_entity_poly.type
_entity_poly.pdbx_seq_one_letter_code
_entity_poly.pdbx_strand_id
1 'polypeptide(L)'
;MMQRRLDEGVVRNKLDALDRALRTLHSIGPLDAQRLRDDAVTAAAVERLTCRLVELAVDLNTHISASVLGRAPENYRASFVSS
;
A
#
# COMPACT_ATOMS: atom_id res chain seq x y z
N MET A 1 8.44 -24.29 12.05
CA MET A 1 7.73 -23.13 11.49
C MET A 1 7.13 -23.56 10.16
N MET A 2 5.82 -23.36 9.97
CA MET A 2 5.12 -23.83 8.76
C MET A 2 5.27 -22.79 7.66
N GLN A 3 5.96 -23.14 6.57
CA GLN A 3 6.13 -22.27 5.42
C GLN A 3 4.76 -22.02 4.81
N ARG A 4 4.23 -20.81 5.01
CA ARG A 4 2.93 -20.42 4.45
C ARG A 4 3.14 -20.30 2.95
N ARG A 5 2.57 -21.22 2.18
CA ARG A 5 2.67 -21.20 0.72
C ARG A 5 2.12 -19.85 0.23
N LEU A 6 2.87 -19.17 -0.64
CA LEU A 6 2.47 -17.88 -1.18
C LEU A 6 1.09 -18.02 -1.84
N ASP A 7 0.12 -17.23 -1.38
CA ASP A 7 -1.23 -17.23 -1.96
C ASP A 7 -1.28 -16.19 -3.08
N GLU A 8 -1.16 -16.67 -4.31
CA GLU A 8 -1.20 -15.84 -5.51
C GLU A 8 -2.50 -15.04 -5.63
N GLY A 9 -3.62 -15.58 -5.15
CA GLY A 9 -4.91 -14.89 -5.14
C GLY A 9 -4.90 -13.69 -4.20
N VAL A 10 -4.34 -13.86 -3.00
CA VAL A 10 -4.17 -12.76 -2.03
C VAL A 10 -3.25 -11.68 -2.58
N VAL A 11 -2.12 -12.06 -3.18
CA VAL A 11 -1.16 -11.12 -3.80
C VAL A 11 -1.84 -10.33 -4.92
N ARG A 12 -2.53 -11.01 -5.84
CA ARG A 12 -3.22 -10.36 -6.97
C ARG A 12 -4.30 -9.40 -6.50
N ASN A 13 -5.13 -9.81 -5.54
CA ASN A 13 -6.18 -8.94 -4.98
C ASN A 13 -5.60 -7.67 -4.34
N LYS A 14 -4.45 -7.77 -3.64
CA LYS A 14 -3.78 -6.61 -3.04
C LYS A 14 -3.17 -5.70 -4.11
N LEU A 15 -2.58 -6.26 -5.18
CA LEU A 15 -2.07 -5.49 -6.30
C LEU A 15 -3.20 -4.76 -7.05
N ASP A 16 -4.33 -5.42 -7.28
CA ASP A 16 -5.51 -4.78 -7.89
C ASP A 16 -6.04 -3.63 -7.03
N ALA A 17 -6.02 -3.80 -5.70
CA ALA A 17 -6.42 -2.75 -4.77
C ALA A 17 -5.44 -1.55 -4.80
N LEU A 18 -4.13 -1.81 -4.89
CA LEU A 18 -3.10 -0.78 -5.07
C LEU A 18 -3.31 -0.02 -6.38
N ASP A 19 -3.50 -0.73 -7.50
CA ASP A 19 -3.73 -0.11 -8.82
C ASP A 19 -4.98 0.78 -8.80
N ARG A 20 -6.08 0.30 -8.22
CA ARG A 20 -7.30 1.10 -8.07
C ARG A 20 -7.07 2.37 -7.25
N ALA A 21 -6.37 2.27 -6.13
CA ALA A 21 -6.08 3.43 -5.29
C ALA A 21 -5.16 4.44 -6.01
N LEU A 22 -4.16 3.96 -6.76
CA LEU A 22 -3.28 4.82 -7.57
C LEU A 22 -4.05 5.51 -8.70
N ARG A 23 -4.94 4.80 -9.39
CA ARG A 23 -5.82 5.39 -10.43
C ARG A 23 -6.73 6.46 -9.85
N THR A 24 -7.32 6.21 -8.68
CA THR A 24 -8.14 7.22 -7.99
C THR A 24 -7.30 8.45 -7.65
N LEU A 25 -6.10 8.26 -7.09
CA LEU A 25 -5.21 9.37 -6.79
C LEU A 25 -4.82 10.16 -8.06
N HIS A 26 -4.54 9.47 -9.16
CA HIS A 26 -4.23 10.09 -10.44
C HIS A 26 -5.43 10.86 -11.02
N SER A 27 -6.66 10.39 -10.79
CA SER A 27 -7.89 11.02 -11.29
C SER A 27 -8.21 12.37 -10.63
N ILE A 28 -7.64 12.65 -9.45
CA ILE A 28 -7.76 13.97 -8.77
C ILE A 28 -7.06 15.07 -9.60
N GLY A 29 -6.13 14.67 -10.47
CA GLY A 29 -5.38 15.56 -11.34
C GLY A 29 -4.22 16.26 -10.62
N PRO A 30 -3.64 17.31 -11.23
CA PRO A 30 -2.51 18.03 -10.66
C PRO A 30 -2.87 18.68 -9.32
N LEU A 31 -2.13 18.35 -8.27
CA LEU A 31 -2.27 18.93 -6.95
C LEU A 31 -1.06 19.79 -6.64
N ASP A 32 -1.32 21.03 -6.24
CA ASP A 32 -0.32 21.90 -5.64
C ASP A 32 -0.69 22.21 -4.18
N ALA A 33 0.25 22.82 -3.47
CA ALA A 33 0.08 23.13 -2.05
C ALA A 33 -1.08 24.11 -1.79
N GLN A 34 -1.45 24.95 -2.77
CA GLN A 34 -2.53 25.92 -2.59
C GLN A 34 -3.88 25.23 -2.71
N ARG A 35 -4.06 24.39 -3.73
CA ARG A 35 -5.28 23.61 -3.94
C ARG A 35 -5.59 22.67 -2.78
N LEU A 36 -4.57 22.08 -2.16
CA LEU A 36 -4.74 21.27 -0.94
C LEU A 36 -5.14 22.09 0.29
N ARG A 37 -4.77 23.38 0.36
CA ARG A 37 -5.22 24.27 1.45
C ARG A 37 -6.66 24.74 1.24
N ASP A 38 -7.01 25.02 -0.01
CA ASP A 38 -8.29 25.64 -0.36
C ASP A 38 -9.43 24.59 -0.47
N ASP A 39 -9.08 23.31 -0.72
CA ASP A 39 -10.05 22.21 -0.79
C ASP A 39 -9.73 21.12 0.24
N ALA A 40 -10.36 21.25 1.41
CA ALA A 40 -10.22 20.31 2.52
C ALA A 40 -10.71 18.90 2.19
N VAL A 41 -11.68 18.75 1.28
CA VAL A 41 -12.22 17.43 0.89
C VAL A 41 -11.18 16.71 0.04
N THR A 42 -10.60 17.41 -0.94
CA THR A 42 -9.51 16.86 -1.75
C THR A 42 -8.29 16.52 -0.88
N ALA A 43 -7.93 17.39 0.07
CA ALA A 43 -6.82 17.11 0.98
C ALA A 43 -7.04 15.84 1.82
N ALA A 44 -8.22 15.70 2.44
CA ALA A 44 -8.57 14.51 3.21
C ALA A 44 -8.61 13.25 2.34
N ALA A 45 -9.10 13.35 1.10
CA ALA A 45 -9.11 12.23 0.15
C ALA A 45 -7.69 11.78 -0.21
N VAL A 46 -6.79 12.72 -0.51
CA VAL A 46 -5.38 12.45 -0.83
C VAL A 46 -4.66 11.81 0.35
N GLU A 47 -4.84 12.35 1.56
CA GLU A 47 -4.28 11.79 2.79
C GLU A 47 -4.76 10.34 2.97
N ARG A 48 -6.07 10.11 2.89
CA ARG A 48 -6.65 8.79 3.07
C ARG A 48 -6.16 7.77 2.03
N LEU A 49 -6.10 8.17 0.76
CA LEU A 49 -5.59 7.32 -0.32
C LEU A 49 -4.11 6.98 -0.10
N THR A 50 -3.31 7.95 0.34
CA THR A 50 -1.88 7.76 0.61
C THR A 50 -1.66 6.79 1.77
N CYS A 51 -2.37 6.97 2.88
CA CYS A 51 -2.33 6.02 4.00
C CYS A 51 -2.72 4.62 3.54
N ARG A 52 -3.80 4.50 2.76
CA ARG A 52 -4.28 3.22 2.26
C ARG A 52 -3.28 2.52 1.35
N LEU A 53 -2.58 3.26 0.49
CA LEU A 53 -1.54 2.72 -0.38
C LEU A 53 -0.37 2.15 0.44
N VAL A 54 0.08 2.88 1.46
CA VAL A 54 1.17 2.43 2.34
C VAL A 54 0.76 1.18 3.12
N GLU A 55 -0.44 1.16 3.69
CA GLU A 55 -0.98 -0.01 4.38
C GLU A 55 -0.98 -1.23 3.47
N LEU A 56 -1.57 -1.12 2.27
CA LEU A 56 -1.65 -2.23 1.30
C LEU A 56 -0.26 -2.75 0.90
N ALA A 57 0.71 -1.86 0.73
CA ALA A 57 2.08 -2.24 0.39
C ALA A 57 2.77 -2.99 1.54
N VAL A 58 2.63 -2.52 2.79
CA VAL A 58 3.17 -3.18 3.98
C VAL A 58 2.55 -4.57 4.15
N ASP A 59 1.25 -4.65 3.95
CA ASP A 59 0.45 -5.87 4.01
C ASP A 59 0.86 -6.91 2.97
N LEU A 60 1.22 -6.45 1.77
CA LEU A 60 1.70 -7.27 0.68
C LEU A 60 3.12 -7.77 0.97
N ASN A 61 4.01 -6.85 1.35
CA ASN A 61 5.40 -7.18 1.66
C ASN A 61 5.50 -8.15 2.83
N THR A 62 4.70 -7.95 3.89
CA THR A 62 4.66 -8.87 5.03
C THR A 62 4.20 -10.26 4.62
N HIS A 63 3.19 -10.35 3.75
CA HIS A 63 2.73 -11.64 3.23
C HIS A 63 3.82 -12.34 2.40
N ILE A 64 4.51 -11.59 1.54
CA ILE A 64 5.60 -12.11 0.71
C ILE A 64 6.78 -12.55 1.60
N SER A 65 7.28 -11.70 2.50
CA SER A 65 8.39 -12.04 3.39
C SER A 65 8.07 -13.26 4.26
N ALA A 66 6.87 -13.34 4.83
CA ALA A 66 6.47 -14.50 5.63
C ALA A 66 6.41 -15.80 4.79
N SER A 67 5.98 -15.71 3.53
CA SER A 67 5.81 -16.87 2.65
C SER A 67 7.12 -17.33 2.00
N VAL A 68 7.98 -16.38 1.61
CA VAL A 68 9.23 -16.63 0.87
C VAL A 68 10.43 -16.77 1.80
N LEU A 69 10.57 -15.88 2.78
CA LEU A 69 11.72 -15.84 3.70
C LEU A 69 11.46 -16.59 5.01
N GLY A 70 10.23 -17.06 5.23
CA GLY A 70 9.83 -17.75 6.46
C GLY A 70 9.79 -16.87 7.71
N ARG A 71 9.93 -15.54 7.56
CA ARG A 71 9.90 -14.57 8.66
C ARG A 71 9.11 -13.32 8.26
N ALA A 72 8.33 -12.78 9.20
CA ALA A 72 7.67 -11.49 9.01
C ALA A 72 8.65 -10.34 9.35
N PRO A 73 8.51 -9.16 8.71
CA PRO A 73 9.28 -7.98 9.07
C PRO A 73 8.93 -7.49 10.49
N GLU A 74 9.92 -6.96 11.22
CA GLU A 74 9.73 -6.51 12.60
C GLU A 74 8.93 -5.20 12.72
N ASN A 75 8.90 -4.39 11.65
CA ASN A 75 8.17 -3.13 11.61
C ASN A 75 7.84 -2.70 10.16
N TYR A 76 7.03 -1.65 10.03
CA TYR A 76 6.59 -1.08 8.76
C TYR A 76 7.75 -0.80 7.81
N ARG A 77 8.81 -0.14 8.30
CA ARG A 77 9.98 0.19 7.48
C ARG A 77 10.70 -1.06 7.00
N ALA A 78 10.88 -2.03 7.90
CA ALA A 78 11.53 -3.30 7.59
C ALA A 78 10.82 -4.02 6.44
N SER A 79 9.51 -3.91 6.32
CA SER A 79 8.75 -4.56 5.23
C SER A 79 9.19 -4.13 3.83
N PHE A 80 9.74 -2.93 3.65
CA PHE A 80 10.19 -2.44 2.34
C PHE A 80 11.67 -2.73 2.04
N VAL A 81 12.48 -3.06 3.05
CA VAL A 81 13.94 -3.21 2.91
C VAL A 81 14.44 -4.63 3.16
N SER A 82 13.61 -5.50 3.70
CA SER A 82 13.94 -6.91 3.88
C SER A 82 13.72 -7.69 2.57
N SER A 83 14.61 -7.45 1.61
CA SER A 83 14.77 -8.23 0.37
C SER A 83 15.96 -9.17 0.48
#